data_AF-A0A913WZV6-F1
#
_entry.id   AF-A0A913WZV6-F1
#
_cell.length_a   1.000
_cell.length_b   1.000
_cell.length_c   1.000
_cell.angle_alpha   90.00
_cell.angle_beta   90.00
_cell.angle_gamma   90.00
#
_symmetry.space_group_name_H-M   'P 1'
#
loop_
_entity.id
_entity.type
_entity.pdbx_description
1 polymer ?
#
loop_
_entity_poly.entity_id
_entity_poly.type
_entity_poly.pdbx_seq_one_letter_code
_entity_poly.pdbx_strand_id
1 'polypeptide(L)'
;MSMTFISQMYNLFCLKKFLSTTFSDLVPFSLMSYKRRQSKLAAAAAAEQALRTEKKIVTASKNKGRAKKKSSAPVYLGMFTAKILIIGPCESGKTVLANFLSDATETSGGEYHPTQGVRILEFECNNIEVSLSRTANCEVELWDCSGDHRFSTCWPALQNDTNGVVMVYNPDQPNHDKELETWYTQFVQEQWLRDSQCLIFAHHKPMAPERVRTQVPQTLSKVPCVHTNLDEDPDSVREEFKNFLGQVLSNLTDKRDQEELSIMNN
;
A
#
# COMPACT_ATOMS: atom_id res chain seq x y z
N MET A 1 30.29 19.19 11.98
CA MET A 1 29.77 18.34 10.90
C MET A 1 28.64 17.51 11.52
N SER A 2 27.37 17.86 11.27
CA SER A 2 26.24 17.30 12.02
C SER A 2 25.96 15.84 11.64
N MET A 3 25.45 15.04 12.57
CA MET A 3 25.06 13.63 12.33
C MET A 3 24.08 13.46 11.16
N THR A 4 23.33 14.50 10.81
CA THR A 4 22.41 14.55 9.66
C THR A 4 23.14 14.38 8.32
N PHE A 5 24.35 14.95 8.18
CA PHE A 5 25.14 14.89 6.95
C PHE A 5 25.75 13.51 6.70
N ILE A 6 26.07 12.78 7.78
CA ILE A 6 26.59 11.41 7.71
C ILE A 6 25.48 10.45 7.30
N SER A 7 24.27 10.59 7.86
CA SER A 7 23.11 9.77 7.47
C SER A 7 22.73 9.94 5.99
N GLN A 8 22.70 11.18 5.48
CA GLN A 8 22.45 11.44 4.05
C GLN A 8 23.52 10.84 3.12
N MET A 9 24.80 10.90 3.51
CA MET A 9 25.89 10.31 2.73
C MET A 9 25.86 8.77 2.73
N TYR A 10 25.50 8.14 3.86
CA TYR A 10 25.31 6.69 3.95
C TYR A 10 24.13 6.21 3.11
N ASN A 11 22.99 6.91 3.15
CA ASN A 11 21.82 6.58 2.32
C ASN A 11 22.12 6.68 0.82
N LEU A 12 22.87 7.71 0.39
CA LEU A 12 23.27 7.87 -1.01
C LEU A 12 24.28 6.80 -1.46
N PHE A 13 25.16 6.34 -0.55
CA PHE A 13 26.11 5.26 -0.83
C PHE A 13 25.42 3.90 -0.97
N CYS A 14 24.46 3.59 -0.09
CA CYS A 14 23.65 2.37 -0.17
C CYS A 14 22.79 2.34 -1.46
N LEU A 15 22.18 3.46 -1.83
CA LEU A 15 21.39 3.57 -3.06
C LEU A 15 22.24 3.39 -4.33
N LYS A 16 23.45 3.97 -4.37
CA LYS A 16 24.38 3.80 -5.50
C LYS A 16 24.88 2.37 -5.66
N LYS A 17 25.07 1.63 -4.56
CA LYS A 17 25.49 0.23 -4.59
C LYS A 17 24.36 -0.71 -5.04
N PHE A 18 23.10 -0.35 -4.79
CA PHE A 18 21.92 -1.09 -5.23
C PHE A 18 21.63 -0.88 -6.73
N LEU A 19 21.70 0.36 -7.20
CA LEU A 19 21.45 0.72 -8.60
C LEU A 19 22.51 0.19 -9.59
N SER A 20 23.75 -0.09 -9.14
CA SER A 20 24.79 -0.64 -10.03
C SER A 20 24.63 -2.13 -10.33
N THR A 21 23.69 -2.82 -9.66
CA THR A 21 23.49 -4.28 -9.80
C THR A 21 22.28 -4.67 -10.65
N THR A 22 21.45 -3.73 -11.10
CA THR A 22 20.19 -4.02 -11.83
C THR A 22 20.08 -3.39 -13.22
N PHE A 23 21.10 -2.66 -13.67
CA PHE A 23 21.06 -1.96 -14.97
C PHE A 23 21.81 -2.75 -16.07
N SER A 24 21.22 -3.84 -16.55
CA SER A 24 21.62 -4.42 -17.85
C SER A 24 20.48 -4.89 -18.76
N ASP A 25 19.21 -4.95 -18.33
CA ASP A 25 18.14 -5.58 -19.15
C ASP A 25 16.92 -4.71 -19.46
N LEU A 26 16.94 -3.40 -19.20
CA LEU A 26 15.78 -2.51 -19.41
C LEU A 26 15.94 -1.59 -20.62
N VAL A 27 15.79 -2.11 -21.85
CA VAL A 27 15.64 -1.26 -23.05
C VAL A 27 14.50 -1.66 -24.02
N PRO A 28 13.91 -2.87 -24.07
CA PRO A 28 12.82 -3.11 -25.03
C PRO A 28 11.39 -2.78 -24.54
N PHE A 29 11.15 -2.57 -23.24
CA PHE A 29 9.79 -2.67 -22.66
C PHE A 29 8.89 -1.42 -22.81
N SER A 30 9.46 -0.27 -23.20
CA SER A 30 8.75 1.02 -23.21
C SER A 30 7.67 1.17 -24.30
N LEU A 31 7.75 0.43 -25.42
CA LEU A 31 6.80 0.60 -26.53
C LEU A 31 5.51 -0.24 -26.42
N MET A 32 5.54 -1.37 -25.72
CA MET A 32 4.35 -2.22 -25.56
C MET A 32 3.36 -1.65 -24.53
N SER A 33 3.84 -1.01 -23.46
CA SER A 33 2.98 -0.34 -22.47
C SER A 33 2.22 0.85 -23.05
N TYR A 34 2.80 1.60 -23.99
CA TYR A 34 2.15 2.76 -24.61
C TYR A 34 0.92 2.38 -25.46
N LYS A 35 1.03 1.33 -26.28
CA LYS A 35 -0.10 0.84 -27.10
C LYS A 35 -1.22 0.25 -26.25
N ARG A 36 -0.89 -0.40 -25.12
CA ARG A 36 -1.87 -0.94 -24.16
C ARG A 36 -2.60 0.16 -23.37
N ARG A 37 -1.95 1.29 -23.12
CA ARG A 37 -2.53 2.49 -22.48
C ARG A 37 -3.61 3.14 -23.37
N GLN A 38 -3.38 3.20 -24.69
CA GLN A 38 -4.37 3.72 -25.65
C GLN A 38 -5.63 2.83 -25.75
N SER A 39 -5.48 1.50 -25.74
CA SER A 39 -6.63 0.58 -25.78
C SER A 39 -7.47 0.61 -24.49
N LYS A 40 -6.84 0.79 -23.31
CA LYS A 40 -7.56 0.89 -22.03
C LYS A 40 -8.30 2.23 -21.87
N LEU A 41 -7.73 3.33 -22.36
CA LEU A 41 -8.40 4.65 -22.37
C LEU A 41 -9.65 4.66 -23.26
N ALA A 42 -9.62 3.97 -24.39
CA ALA A 42 -10.79 3.83 -25.28
C ALA A 42 -11.93 3.01 -24.61
N ALA A 43 -11.59 1.94 -23.88
CA ALA A 43 -12.56 1.13 -23.16
C ALA A 43 -13.20 1.88 -21.98
N ALA A 44 -12.43 2.69 -21.24
CA ALA A 44 -12.93 3.51 -20.14
C ALA A 44 -13.91 4.60 -20.63
N ALA A 45 -13.61 5.25 -21.76
CA ALA A 45 -14.51 6.24 -22.35
C ALA A 45 -15.84 5.64 -22.83
N ALA A 46 -15.82 4.40 -23.36
CA ALA A 46 -17.03 3.69 -23.78
C ALA A 46 -17.91 3.30 -22.57
N ALA A 47 -17.30 2.84 -21.47
CA ALA A 47 -18.00 2.52 -20.23
C ALA A 47 -18.66 3.76 -19.59
N GLU A 48 -17.99 4.91 -19.64
CA GLU A 48 -18.54 6.17 -19.12
C GLU A 48 -19.75 6.66 -19.92
N GLN A 49 -19.75 6.48 -21.25
CA GLN A 49 -20.89 6.81 -22.11
C GLN A 49 -22.09 5.87 -21.88
N ALA A 50 -21.86 4.57 -21.67
CA ALA A 50 -22.91 3.62 -21.34
C ALA A 50 -23.61 3.98 -20.02
N LEU A 51 -22.85 4.31 -18.98
CA LEU A 51 -23.37 4.71 -17.66
C LEU A 51 -24.17 6.02 -17.70
N ARG A 52 -23.78 6.95 -18.59
CA ARG A 52 -24.47 8.23 -18.80
C ARG A 52 -25.82 8.06 -19.50
N THR A 53 -25.95 7.01 -20.30
CA THR A 53 -27.18 6.69 -21.06
C THR A 53 -28.20 5.98 -20.17
N GLU A 54 -27.75 5.07 -19.30
CA GLU A 54 -28.62 4.41 -18.30
C GLU A 54 -29.16 5.41 -17.26
N LYS A 55 -28.35 6.36 -16.80
CA LYS A 55 -28.79 7.40 -15.85
C LYS A 55 -29.91 8.28 -16.42
N LYS A 56 -29.93 8.56 -17.73
CA LYS A 56 -31.01 9.34 -18.37
C LYS A 56 -32.35 8.59 -18.37
N ILE A 57 -32.32 7.27 -18.52
CA ILE A 57 -33.54 6.42 -18.55
C ILE A 57 -34.16 6.32 -17.14
N VAL A 58 -33.34 6.25 -16.09
CA VAL A 58 -33.82 6.14 -14.70
C VAL A 58 -34.38 7.46 -14.15
N THR A 59 -33.87 8.62 -14.56
CA THR A 59 -34.37 9.93 -14.10
C THR A 59 -35.76 10.32 -14.64
N ALA A 60 -36.26 9.65 -15.68
CA ALA A 60 -37.59 9.94 -16.22
C ALA A 60 -38.75 9.33 -15.38
N SER A 61 -38.46 8.41 -14.44
CA SER A 61 -39.51 7.59 -13.79
C SER A 61 -39.70 7.81 -12.27
N LYS A 62 -38.97 8.73 -11.63
CA LYS A 62 -39.09 8.96 -10.18
C LYS A 62 -39.33 10.43 -9.83
N ASN A 63 -40.54 10.91 -10.13
CA ASN A 63 -41.14 12.04 -9.45
C ASN A 63 -42.27 11.55 -8.54
N LYS A 64 -41.96 11.29 -7.26
CA LYS A 64 -42.89 11.37 -6.13
C LYS A 64 -42.16 11.23 -4.79
N GLY A 65 -42.08 12.36 -4.07
CA GLY A 65 -42.02 12.52 -2.61
C GLY A 65 -41.11 11.63 -1.77
N ARG A 66 -39.94 12.15 -1.38
CA ARG A 66 -39.39 12.03 -0.02
C ARG A 66 -38.27 13.03 0.18
N ALA A 67 -38.27 13.76 1.30
CA ALA A 67 -37.27 14.74 1.66
C ALA A 67 -35.85 14.15 1.58
N LYS A 68 -35.05 14.61 0.61
CA LYS A 68 -33.63 14.25 0.47
C LYS A 68 -32.80 15.12 1.39
N LYS A 69 -32.17 14.50 2.40
CA LYS A 69 -30.93 15.01 3.00
C LYS A 69 -29.96 15.19 1.81
N LYS A 70 -29.58 16.43 1.49
CA LYS A 70 -28.63 16.72 0.40
C LYS A 70 -27.28 16.10 0.79
N SER A 71 -27.00 14.88 0.35
CA SER A 71 -25.63 14.36 0.34
C SER A 71 -24.90 15.15 -0.75
N SER A 72 -24.12 16.16 -0.36
CA SER A 72 -23.16 16.80 -1.27
C SER A 72 -22.26 15.72 -1.88
N ALA A 73 -22.00 15.78 -3.18
CA ALA A 73 -21.06 14.88 -3.82
C ALA A 73 -19.69 14.96 -3.10
N PRO A 74 -18.96 13.84 -2.95
CA PRO A 74 -17.65 13.87 -2.33
C PRO A 74 -16.70 14.79 -3.10
N VAL A 75 -15.88 15.54 -2.37
CA VAL A 75 -14.86 16.44 -2.89
C VAL A 75 -13.66 15.60 -3.33
N TYR A 76 -13.24 15.77 -4.58
CA TYR A 76 -12.04 15.11 -5.08
C TYR A 76 -10.79 15.93 -4.73
N LEU A 77 -9.88 15.34 -3.96
CA LEU A 77 -8.65 15.98 -3.49
C LEU A 77 -7.51 15.96 -4.51
N GLY A 78 -7.60 15.12 -5.54
CA GLY A 78 -6.57 14.98 -6.56
C GLY A 78 -5.87 13.62 -6.54
N MET A 79 -4.74 13.56 -7.24
CA MET A 79 -3.87 12.39 -7.31
C MET A 79 -2.73 12.54 -6.30
N PHE A 80 -2.51 11.51 -5.50
CA PHE A 80 -1.39 11.39 -4.58
C PHE A 80 -0.38 10.36 -5.09
N THR A 81 0.85 10.47 -4.61
CA THR A 81 1.84 9.39 -4.68
C THR A 81 2.12 8.94 -3.25
N ALA A 82 2.20 7.62 -3.03
CA ALA A 82 2.51 7.06 -1.72
C ALA A 82 3.49 5.90 -1.83
N LYS A 83 4.61 6.01 -1.09
CA LYS A 83 5.55 4.92 -0.85
C LYS A 83 5.05 4.07 0.32
N ILE A 84 4.74 2.81 0.02
CA ILE A 84 4.25 1.84 1.00
C ILE A 84 5.25 0.69 1.11
N LEU A 85 5.75 0.41 2.32
CA LEU A 85 6.58 -0.76 2.57
C LEU A 85 5.72 -1.96 2.95
N ILE A 86 6.02 -3.15 2.43
CA ILE A 86 5.49 -4.40 2.97
C ILE A 86 6.64 -5.18 3.63
N ILE A 87 6.52 -5.39 4.94
CA ILE A 87 7.59 -5.94 5.79
C ILE A 87 7.08 -7.08 6.66
N GLY A 88 7.98 -7.84 7.26
CA GLY A 88 7.65 -8.96 8.14
C GLY A 88 8.50 -10.21 7.88
N PRO A 89 8.32 -11.28 8.68
CA PRO A 89 9.15 -12.48 8.65
C PRO A 89 9.24 -13.17 7.29
N CYS A 90 10.29 -13.97 7.07
CA CYS A 90 10.36 -14.86 5.92
C CYS A 90 9.11 -15.76 5.84
N GLU A 91 8.68 -16.12 4.63
CA GLU A 91 7.52 -17.01 4.41
C GLU A 91 6.17 -16.52 4.99
N SER A 92 6.03 -15.23 5.33
CA SER A 92 4.77 -14.67 5.83
C SER A 92 3.73 -14.38 4.74
N GLY A 93 4.10 -14.45 3.46
CA GLY A 93 3.19 -14.18 2.34
C GLY A 93 3.25 -12.76 1.75
N LYS A 94 4.24 -11.94 2.14
CA LYS A 94 4.45 -10.57 1.62
C LYS A 94 4.37 -10.49 0.09
N THR A 95 5.18 -11.26 -0.61
CA THR A 95 5.24 -11.28 -2.08
C THR A 95 3.92 -11.70 -2.72
N VAL A 96 3.21 -12.65 -2.10
CA VAL A 96 1.90 -13.10 -2.58
C VAL A 96 0.88 -11.97 -2.48
N LEU A 97 0.83 -11.30 -1.32
CA LEU A 97 -0.04 -10.13 -1.11
C LEU A 97 0.36 -8.96 -2.01
N ALA A 98 1.66 -8.68 -2.17
CA ALA A 98 2.16 -7.61 -3.02
C ALA A 98 1.75 -7.81 -4.47
N ASN A 99 1.93 -9.03 -4.99
CA ASN A 99 1.49 -9.39 -6.34
C ASN A 99 -0.03 -9.26 -6.50
N PHE A 100 -0.79 -9.72 -5.50
CA PHE A 100 -2.25 -9.64 -5.51
C PHE A 100 -2.74 -8.18 -5.53
N LEU A 101 -2.21 -7.33 -4.65
CA LEU A 101 -2.60 -5.92 -4.55
C LEU A 101 -2.27 -5.14 -5.83
N SER A 102 -1.14 -5.46 -6.48
CA SER A 102 -0.67 -4.78 -7.69
C SER A 102 -1.15 -5.41 -9.01
N ASP A 103 -1.97 -6.46 -8.96
CA ASP A 103 -2.32 -7.30 -10.11
C ASP A 103 -1.10 -7.81 -10.92
N ALA A 104 0.02 -8.07 -10.23
CA ALA A 104 1.23 -8.60 -10.88
C ALA A 104 1.07 -10.11 -11.13
N THR A 105 1.44 -10.55 -12.33
CA THR A 105 1.28 -11.94 -12.78
C THR A 105 2.44 -12.85 -12.37
N GLU A 106 3.35 -12.41 -11.51
CA GLU A 106 4.50 -13.19 -11.04
C GLU A 106 4.10 -14.20 -9.97
N THR A 107 3.20 -15.11 -10.28
CA THR A 107 2.89 -16.24 -9.41
C THR A 107 3.92 -17.33 -9.68
N SER A 108 4.95 -17.41 -8.84
CA SER A 108 5.82 -18.60 -8.74
C SER A 108 4.91 -19.82 -8.60
N GLY A 109 5.08 -20.84 -9.44
CA GLY A 109 4.17 -21.98 -9.56
C GLY A 109 4.12 -22.90 -8.34
N GLY A 110 3.69 -22.37 -7.19
CA GLY A 110 3.64 -23.05 -5.89
C GLY A 110 4.98 -23.15 -5.15
N GLU A 111 6.10 -22.86 -5.81
CA GLU A 111 7.43 -22.89 -5.19
C GLU A 111 7.78 -21.55 -4.52
N TYR A 112 8.36 -21.63 -3.32
CA TYR A 112 8.77 -20.45 -2.56
C TYR A 112 10.14 -19.95 -3.02
N HIS A 113 10.19 -18.70 -3.45
CA HIS A 113 11.43 -17.98 -3.77
C HIS A 113 11.57 -16.77 -2.83
N PRO A 114 12.57 -16.75 -1.93
CA PRO A 114 12.76 -15.61 -1.04
C PRO A 114 13.07 -14.33 -1.82
N THR A 115 12.37 -13.24 -1.51
CA THR A 115 12.65 -11.92 -2.05
C THR A 115 14.08 -11.49 -1.72
N GLN A 116 14.86 -11.13 -2.74
CA GLN A 116 16.24 -10.69 -2.57
C GLN A 116 16.29 -9.17 -2.43
N GLY A 117 16.57 -8.68 -1.22
CA GLY A 117 16.60 -7.23 -0.93
C GLY A 117 15.21 -6.61 -0.96
N VAL A 118 14.85 -5.98 -2.08
CA VAL A 118 13.55 -5.30 -2.28
C VAL A 118 13.13 -5.34 -3.75
N ARG A 119 11.83 -5.49 -4.00
CA ARG A 119 11.20 -5.33 -5.31
C ARG A 119 10.14 -4.23 -5.24
N ILE A 120 10.08 -3.37 -6.25
CA ILE A 120 9.14 -2.24 -6.30
C ILE A 120 8.04 -2.55 -7.32
N LEU A 121 6.79 -2.40 -6.88
CA LEU A 121 5.59 -2.57 -7.70
C LEU A 121 4.83 -1.25 -7.73
N GLU A 122 4.48 -0.78 -8.93
CA GLU A 122 3.76 0.48 -9.13
C GLU A 122 2.34 0.20 -9.63
N PHE A 123 1.33 0.77 -8.96
CA PHE A 123 -0.06 0.65 -9.40
C PHE A 123 -0.92 1.82 -8.93
N GLU A 124 -2.06 2.03 -9.59
CA GLU A 124 -3.00 3.10 -9.25
C GLU A 124 -4.19 2.55 -8.45
N CYS A 125 -4.52 3.22 -7.35
CA CYS A 125 -5.73 3.00 -6.56
C CYS A 125 -6.68 4.20 -6.71
N ASN A 126 -7.87 3.94 -7.25
CA ASN A 126 -8.86 4.98 -7.54
C ASN A 126 -9.97 5.04 -6.49
N ASN A 127 -10.57 6.22 -6.34
CA ASN A 127 -11.71 6.49 -5.47
C ASN A 127 -11.47 6.07 -4.01
N ILE A 128 -10.29 6.37 -3.47
CA ILE A 128 -9.93 6.15 -2.06
C ILE A 128 -10.69 7.16 -1.20
N GLU A 129 -11.39 6.69 -0.18
CA GLU A 129 -12.05 7.57 0.79
C GLU A 129 -11.02 8.07 1.82
N VAL A 130 -10.71 9.36 1.76
CA VAL A 130 -9.77 10.02 2.70
C VAL A 130 -10.52 10.50 3.94
N SER A 131 -11.77 10.93 3.77
CA SER A 131 -12.72 11.20 4.85
C SER A 131 -14.15 11.06 4.34
N LEU A 132 -15.16 11.15 5.23
CA LEU A 132 -16.59 10.96 4.92
C LEU A 132 -17.13 11.72 3.69
N SER A 133 -16.45 12.78 3.25
CA SER A 133 -16.83 13.59 2.10
C SER A 133 -15.67 13.92 1.16
N ARG A 134 -14.51 13.26 1.32
CA ARG A 134 -13.32 13.52 0.51
C ARG A 134 -12.79 12.24 -0.09
N THR A 135 -12.59 12.25 -1.41
CA THR A 135 -11.99 11.14 -2.14
C THR A 135 -10.71 11.57 -2.86
N ALA A 136 -9.83 10.61 -3.11
CA ALA A 136 -8.59 10.82 -3.83
C ALA A 136 -8.24 9.60 -4.69
N ASN A 137 -7.33 9.79 -5.64
CA ASN A 137 -6.63 8.69 -6.27
C ASN A 137 -5.19 8.64 -5.74
N CYS A 138 -4.57 7.46 -5.76
CA CYS A 138 -3.20 7.27 -5.31
C CYS A 138 -2.43 6.41 -6.30
N GLU A 139 -1.29 6.89 -6.76
CA GLU A 139 -0.23 6.07 -7.33
C GLU A 139 0.60 5.49 -6.18
N VAL A 140 0.58 4.17 -6.06
CA VAL A 140 1.25 3.44 -4.98
C VAL A 140 2.56 2.89 -5.51
N GLU A 141 3.64 3.21 -4.82
CA GLU A 141 4.94 2.58 -4.97
C GLU A 141 5.08 1.57 -3.81
N LEU A 142 4.78 0.29 -4.07
CA LEU A 142 4.77 -0.78 -3.08
C LEU A 142 6.13 -1.49 -3.07
N TRP A 143 6.85 -1.38 -1.95
CA TRP A 143 8.18 -1.94 -1.76
C TRP A 143 8.07 -3.29 -1.05
N ASP A 144 8.08 -4.37 -1.83
CA ASP A 144 8.17 -5.77 -1.39
C ASP A 144 9.54 -6.07 -0.80
N CYS A 145 9.64 -5.99 0.53
CA CYS A 145 10.90 -6.12 1.25
C CYS A 145 11.18 -7.58 1.62
N SER A 146 12.45 -7.97 1.57
CA SER A 146 12.90 -9.25 2.11
C SER A 146 12.63 -9.34 3.62
N GLY A 147 12.18 -10.52 4.07
CA GLY A 147 12.08 -10.82 5.51
C GLY A 147 13.42 -11.26 6.13
N ASP A 148 14.48 -11.35 5.33
CA ASP A 148 15.78 -11.82 5.78
C ASP A 148 16.62 -10.67 6.34
N HIS A 149 17.02 -10.80 7.61
CA HIS A 149 17.81 -9.80 8.34
C HIS A 149 19.21 -9.58 7.74
N ARG A 150 19.69 -10.45 6.84
CA ARG A 150 20.92 -10.22 6.07
C ARG A 150 20.86 -8.93 5.24
N PHE A 151 19.67 -8.46 4.89
CA PHE A 151 19.47 -7.20 4.17
C PHE A 151 19.29 -5.98 5.10
N SER A 152 19.45 -6.13 6.41
CA SER A 152 19.29 -5.02 7.38
C SER A 152 20.13 -3.77 7.08
N THR A 153 21.27 -3.93 6.40
CA THR A 153 22.11 -2.80 5.98
C THR A 153 21.42 -1.83 5.02
N CYS A 154 20.39 -2.25 4.29
CA CYS A 154 19.64 -1.36 3.39
C CYS A 154 18.39 -0.75 4.03
N TRP A 155 17.99 -1.16 5.25
CA TRP A 155 16.78 -0.67 5.91
C TRP A 155 16.69 0.86 6.01
N PRO A 156 17.76 1.61 6.33
CA PRO A 156 17.68 3.08 6.34
C PRO A 156 17.25 3.69 5.01
N ALA A 157 17.67 3.08 3.88
CA ALA A 157 17.25 3.52 2.55
C ALA A 157 15.79 3.14 2.26
N LEU A 158 15.32 1.99 2.76
CA LEU A 158 13.92 1.58 2.65
C LEU A 158 13.01 2.51 3.48
N GLN A 159 13.42 2.85 4.69
CA GLN A 159 12.67 3.67 5.64
C GLN A 159 12.52 5.13 5.20
N ASN A 160 13.50 5.66 4.47
CA ASN A 160 13.50 7.04 4.03
C ASN A 160 12.25 7.37 3.18
N ASP A 161 11.56 8.44 3.54
CA ASP A 161 10.34 8.95 2.89
C ASP A 161 9.18 7.94 2.79
N THR A 162 9.13 6.94 3.66
CA THR A 162 7.99 6.01 3.75
C THR A 162 6.73 6.72 4.21
N ASN A 163 5.62 6.52 3.50
CA ASN A 163 4.32 7.10 3.84
C ASN A 163 3.44 6.15 4.67
N GLY A 164 3.60 4.84 4.47
CA GLY A 164 2.89 3.83 5.25
C GLY A 164 3.57 2.46 5.21
N VAL A 165 3.20 1.60 6.16
CA VAL A 165 3.79 0.27 6.32
C VAL A 165 2.69 -0.78 6.47
N VAL A 166 2.75 -1.81 5.63
CA VAL A 166 1.97 -3.04 5.78
C VAL A 166 2.87 -4.11 6.39
N MET A 167 2.56 -4.51 7.61
CA MET A 167 3.26 -5.58 8.32
C MET A 167 2.53 -6.90 8.09
N VAL A 168 3.26 -7.91 7.61
CA VAL A 168 2.68 -9.21 7.27
C VAL A 168 3.33 -10.31 8.10
N TYR A 169 2.51 -11.07 8.82
CA TYR A 169 2.94 -12.27 9.51
C TYR A 169 2.00 -13.41 9.17
N ASN A 170 2.49 -14.65 9.35
CA ASN A 170 1.67 -15.84 9.19
C ASN A 170 1.34 -16.38 10.58
N PRO A 171 0.07 -16.36 11.03
CA PRO A 171 -0.32 -16.85 12.36
C PRO A 171 -0.08 -18.36 12.55
N ASP A 172 0.02 -19.12 11.46
CA ASP A 172 0.25 -20.57 11.49
C ASP A 172 1.72 -20.92 11.75
N GLN A 173 2.62 -19.93 11.65
CA GLN A 173 4.04 -20.10 11.90
C GLN A 173 4.41 -19.63 13.31
N PRO A 174 5.12 -20.46 14.09
CA PRO A 174 5.54 -20.07 15.44
C PRO A 174 6.53 -18.90 15.40
N ASN A 175 6.42 -18.00 16.37
CA ASN A 175 7.27 -16.81 16.57
C ASN A 175 7.16 -15.69 15.54
N HIS A 176 6.37 -15.85 14.48
CA HIS A 176 6.12 -14.77 13.53
C HIS A 176 5.50 -13.53 14.19
N ASP A 177 4.71 -13.74 15.25
CA ASP A 177 4.14 -12.70 16.12
C ASP A 177 5.23 -11.88 16.86
N LYS A 178 6.26 -12.56 17.39
CA LYS A 178 7.38 -11.91 18.09
C LYS A 178 8.30 -11.19 17.12
N GLU A 179 8.57 -11.79 15.97
CA GLU A 179 9.36 -11.11 14.93
C GLU A 179 8.63 -9.86 14.43
N LEU A 180 7.30 -9.88 14.32
CA LEU A 180 6.50 -8.71 13.94
C LEU A 180 6.74 -7.50 14.87
N GLU A 181 6.91 -7.73 16.17
CA GLU A 181 7.25 -6.69 17.14
C GLU A 181 8.62 -6.06 16.83
N THR A 182 9.60 -6.87 16.40
CA THR A 182 10.90 -6.36 15.96
C THR A 182 10.77 -5.49 14.71
N TRP A 183 9.98 -5.93 13.72
CA TRP A 183 9.70 -5.15 12.52
C TRP A 183 9.01 -3.82 12.84
N TYR A 184 8.04 -3.82 13.76
CA TYR A 184 7.34 -2.62 14.21
C TYR A 184 8.29 -1.63 14.88
N THR A 185 9.17 -2.08 15.79
CA THR A 185 10.16 -1.18 16.40
C THR A 185 11.06 -0.53 15.36
N GLN A 186 11.62 -1.32 14.44
CA GLN A 186 12.61 -0.84 13.46
C GLN A 186 12.00 0.09 12.39
N PHE A 187 10.81 -0.23 11.88
CA PHE A 187 10.23 0.49 10.74
C PHE A 187 9.15 1.50 11.13
N VAL A 188 8.59 1.42 12.33
CA VAL A 188 7.53 2.32 12.78
C VAL A 188 8.02 3.21 13.91
N GLN A 189 8.44 2.62 15.04
CA GLN A 189 8.79 3.40 16.24
C GLN A 189 10.05 4.25 16.03
N GLU A 190 11.13 3.64 15.52
CA GLU A 190 12.40 4.35 15.28
C GLU A 190 12.28 5.41 14.17
N GLN A 191 11.31 5.24 13.27
CA GLN A 191 11.03 6.16 12.16
C GLN A 191 9.93 7.19 12.48
N TRP A 192 9.39 7.15 13.70
CA TRP A 192 8.33 8.05 14.16
C TRP A 192 7.07 8.03 13.29
N LEU A 193 6.78 6.88 12.65
CA LEU A 193 5.52 6.67 11.94
C LEU A 193 4.38 6.45 12.95
N ARG A 194 3.19 6.92 12.60
CA ARG A 194 1.99 6.75 13.44
C ARG A 194 1.37 5.39 13.20
N ASP A 195 0.66 4.86 14.19
CA ASP A 195 -0.14 3.64 14.05
C ASP A 195 -1.19 3.77 12.92
N SER A 196 -1.69 4.98 12.64
CA SER A 196 -2.61 5.26 11.52
C SER A 196 -1.96 5.17 10.13
N GLN A 197 -0.63 5.09 10.06
CA GLN A 197 0.14 4.82 8.85
C GLN A 197 0.56 3.35 8.77
N CYS A 198 -0.02 2.49 9.59
CA CYS A 198 0.31 1.07 9.67
C CYS A 198 -0.93 0.18 9.45
N LEU A 199 -0.72 -0.98 8.86
CA LEU A 199 -1.71 -2.05 8.72
C LEU A 199 -1.04 -3.38 8.97
N ILE A 200 -1.71 -4.31 9.67
CA ILE A 200 -1.22 -5.68 9.86
C ILE A 200 -2.10 -6.63 9.07
N PHE A 201 -1.46 -7.46 8.25
CA PHE A 201 -2.06 -8.64 7.65
C PHE A 201 -1.58 -9.90 8.37
N ALA A 202 -2.51 -10.52 9.09
CA ALA A 202 -2.40 -11.88 9.59
C ALA A 202 -2.74 -12.84 8.44
N HIS A 203 -1.74 -13.18 7.63
CA HIS A 203 -1.93 -13.87 6.35
C HIS A 203 -1.85 -15.39 6.50
N HIS A 204 -2.94 -16.07 6.18
CA HIS A 204 -3.03 -17.52 6.21
C HIS A 204 -2.72 -18.11 4.84
N LYS A 205 -2.04 -19.26 4.84
CA LYS A 205 -1.83 -20.04 3.61
C LYS A 205 -3.15 -20.70 3.17
N PRO A 206 -3.30 -20.98 1.87
CA PRO A 206 -4.36 -21.85 1.37
C PRO A 206 -4.52 -23.12 2.20
N MET A 207 -5.76 -23.50 2.52
CA MET A 207 -6.08 -24.72 3.27
C MET A 207 -5.50 -24.79 4.70
N ALA A 208 -5.08 -23.66 5.29
CA ALA A 208 -4.71 -23.61 6.69
C ALA A 208 -5.89 -24.08 7.55
N PRO A 209 -5.67 -24.96 8.56
CA PRO A 209 -6.73 -25.39 9.44
C PRO A 209 -7.31 -24.17 10.16
N GLU A 210 -8.64 -24.13 10.31
CA GLU A 210 -9.32 -23.07 11.07
C GLU A 210 -8.79 -23.06 12.50
N ARG A 211 -7.93 -22.09 12.82
CA ARG A 211 -7.22 -22.02 14.09
C ARG A 211 -7.28 -20.63 14.68
N VAL A 212 -7.19 -20.64 16.00
CA VAL A 212 -7.35 -19.53 16.93
C VAL A 212 -6.73 -18.25 16.37
N ARG A 213 -7.54 -17.20 16.27
CA ARG A 213 -7.08 -15.84 15.96
C ARG A 213 -5.94 -15.51 16.91
N THR A 214 -4.70 -15.53 16.41
CA THR A 214 -3.54 -15.23 17.23
C THR A 214 -3.58 -13.75 17.51
N GLN A 215 -3.66 -13.37 18.79
CA GLN A 215 -3.69 -11.98 19.18
C GLN A 215 -2.34 -11.35 18.87
N VAL A 216 -2.37 -10.22 18.17
CA VAL A 216 -1.19 -9.39 17.92
C VAL A 216 -0.59 -8.96 19.27
N PRO A 217 0.74 -8.86 19.40
CA PRO A 217 1.38 -8.35 20.61
C PRO A 217 0.74 -7.03 21.09
N GLN A 218 0.67 -6.83 22.41
CA GLN A 218 0.03 -5.66 23.04
C GLN A 218 0.62 -4.33 22.55
N THR A 219 1.90 -4.33 22.17
CA THR A 219 2.61 -3.18 21.60
C THR A 219 2.02 -2.69 20.28
N LEU A 220 1.39 -3.56 19.50
CA LEU A 220 0.72 -3.21 18.24
C LEU A 220 -0.82 -3.21 18.38
N SER A 221 -1.37 -3.22 19.60
CA SER A 221 -2.83 -3.28 19.84
C SER A 221 -3.64 -2.14 19.21
N LYS A 222 -3.00 -1.03 18.87
CA LYS A 222 -3.61 0.12 18.19
C LYS A 222 -3.54 0.06 16.67
N VAL A 223 -2.67 -0.79 16.12
CA VAL A 223 -2.53 -0.96 14.68
C VAL A 223 -3.66 -1.87 14.20
N PRO A 224 -4.44 -1.48 13.17
CA PRO A 224 -5.45 -2.35 12.58
C PRO A 224 -4.84 -3.68 12.13
N CYS A 225 -5.42 -4.79 12.58
CA CYS A 225 -5.01 -6.13 12.19
C CYS A 225 -6.16 -6.88 11.53
N VAL A 226 -5.93 -7.33 10.31
CA VAL A 226 -6.90 -8.04 9.48
C VAL A 226 -6.37 -9.45 9.18
N HIS A 227 -7.22 -10.45 9.40
CA HIS A 227 -6.94 -11.81 8.94
C HIS A 227 -7.19 -11.89 7.44
N THR A 228 -6.21 -12.38 6.69
CA THR A 228 -6.29 -12.42 5.23
C THR A 228 -6.08 -13.84 4.71
N ASN A 229 -6.92 -14.24 3.77
CA ASN A 229 -6.78 -15.45 2.97
C ASN A 229 -7.28 -15.12 1.56
N LEU A 230 -6.39 -15.20 0.56
CA LEU A 230 -6.71 -14.80 -0.81
C LEU A 230 -7.62 -15.79 -1.55
N ASP A 231 -7.76 -17.01 -1.05
CA ASP A 231 -8.67 -18.00 -1.63
C ASP A 231 -10.10 -17.86 -1.09
N GLU A 232 -10.25 -17.32 0.13
CA GLU A 232 -11.55 -17.19 0.80
C GLU A 232 -12.20 -15.83 0.52
N ASP A 233 -11.48 -14.73 0.77
CA ASP A 233 -12.02 -13.37 0.67
C ASP A 233 -10.98 -12.36 0.12
N PRO A 234 -10.61 -12.49 -1.17
CA PRO A 234 -9.66 -11.59 -1.80
C PRO A 234 -10.15 -10.14 -1.87
N ASP A 235 -11.46 -9.91 -2.01
CA ASP A 235 -12.03 -8.57 -2.13
C ASP A 235 -11.87 -7.77 -0.83
N SER A 236 -12.09 -8.40 0.32
CA SER A 236 -11.86 -7.79 1.64
C SER A 236 -10.40 -7.34 1.83
N VAL A 237 -9.42 -8.11 1.34
CA VAL A 237 -8.00 -7.70 1.40
C VAL A 237 -7.75 -6.40 0.63
N ARG A 238 -8.38 -6.22 -0.54
CA ARG A 238 -8.27 -4.98 -1.32
C ARG A 238 -8.97 -3.82 -0.64
N GLU A 239 -10.15 -4.06 -0.06
CA GLU A 239 -10.92 -3.05 0.66
C GLU A 239 -10.13 -2.54 1.87
N GLU A 240 -9.56 -3.44 2.67
CA GLU A 240 -8.78 -3.08 3.86
C GLU A 240 -7.48 -2.34 3.50
N PHE A 241 -6.79 -2.77 2.42
CA PHE A 241 -5.65 -2.01 1.91
C PHE A 241 -6.06 -0.61 1.44
N LYS A 242 -7.21 -0.47 0.80
CA LYS A 242 -7.74 0.82 0.34
C LYS A 242 -8.14 1.73 1.51
N ASN A 243 -8.73 1.18 2.56
CA ASN A 243 -9.06 1.90 3.80
C ASN A 243 -7.79 2.41 4.49
N PHE A 244 -6.75 1.57 4.55
CA PHE A 244 -5.42 1.94 5.01
C PHE A 244 -4.83 3.10 4.19
N LEU A 245 -4.89 3.04 2.86
CA LEU A 245 -4.46 4.16 2.02
C LEU A 245 -5.22 5.44 2.35
N GLY A 246 -6.54 5.36 2.61
CA GLY A 246 -7.33 6.50 3.06
C GLY A 246 -6.74 7.19 4.31
N GLN A 247 -6.31 6.40 5.30
CA GLN A 247 -5.65 6.92 6.51
C GLN A 247 -4.26 7.53 6.20
N VAL A 248 -3.47 6.89 5.34
CA VAL A 248 -2.17 7.43 4.90
C VAL A 248 -2.35 8.77 4.19
N LEU A 249 -3.29 8.87 3.25
CA LEU A 249 -3.57 10.10 2.51
C LEU A 249 -4.13 11.21 3.41
N SER A 250 -4.92 10.86 4.43
CA SER A 250 -5.39 11.84 5.42
C SER A 250 -4.20 12.44 6.17
N ASN A 251 -3.28 11.61 6.67
CA ASN A 251 -2.06 12.09 7.33
C ASN A 251 -1.18 12.97 6.41
N LEU A 252 -1.07 12.60 5.12
CA LEU A 252 -0.32 13.41 4.14
C LEU A 252 -0.97 14.76 3.89
N THR A 253 -2.31 14.82 3.84
CA THR A 253 -3.06 16.06 3.68
C THR A 253 -2.87 16.96 4.91
N ASP A 254 -3.06 16.40 6.11
CA ASP A 254 -2.91 17.15 7.36
C ASP A 254 -1.49 17.71 7.53
N LYS A 255 -0.47 16.95 7.12
CA LYS A 255 0.93 17.40 7.14
C LYS A 255 1.17 18.59 6.20
N ARG A 256 0.64 18.52 4.96
CA ARG A 256 0.74 19.63 4.00
C ARG A 256 0.04 20.90 4.51
N ASP A 257 -1.17 20.76 5.03
CA ASP A 257 -1.94 21.88 5.57
C ASP A 257 -1.21 22.56 6.75
N GLN A 258 -0.57 21.77 7.63
CA GLN A 258 0.25 22.29 8.74
C GLN A 258 1.50 23.03 8.25
N GLU A 259 2.18 22.50 7.24
CA GLU A 259 3.36 23.14 6.65
C GLU A 259 2.99 24.48 5.99
N GLU A 260 1.89 24.55 5.23
CA GLU A 260 1.39 25.79 4.62
C GLU A 260 1.05 26.86 5.66
N LEU A 261 0.32 26.48 6.72
CA LEU A 261 -0.02 27.39 7.82
C LEU A 261 1.21 27.92 8.56
N SER A 262 2.26 27.11 8.69
CA SER A 262 3.50 27.51 9.36
C SER A 262 4.30 28.56 8.58
N ILE A 263 4.18 28.56 7.25
CA ILE A 263 4.81 29.56 6.37
C ILE A 263 4.05 30.87 6.40
N MET A 264 2.71 30.82 6.46
CA MET A 264 1.86 32.03 6.47
C MET A 264 1.96 32.86 7.76
N ASN A 265 2.32 32.22 8.88
CA ASN A 265 2.37 32.85 10.20
C ASN A 265 3.78 33.35 10.62
N ASN A 266 4.78 33.25 9.74
CA ASN A 266 6.14 33.78 9.93
C ASN A 266 6.39 34.98 9.01
#